data_AF-A0A2A3ET94-F1
#
_entry.id   AF-A0A2A3ET94-F1
#
_cell.length_a   1.000
_cell.length_b   1.000
_cell.length_c   1.000
_cell.angle_alpha   90.00
_cell.angle_beta   90.00
_cell.angle_gamma   90.00
#
_symmetry.space_group_name_H-M   'P 1'
#
loop_
_entity.id
_entity.type
_entity.pdbx_description
1 polymer ?
#
loop_
_entity_poly.entity_id
_entity_poly.type
_entity_poly.pdbx_seq_one_letter_code
_entity_poly.pdbx_strand_id
1 'polypeptide(L)'
;MTKPREKRERHAVTVMDAVPSSRLLESRLLYRVFYTVYYGQCTVLQLPWHVVSKRKPTIDLHYPTPNLRTPITSVIDRGDPQILSFLLEKNSTNLDGTVTQPWGRTALMYASFVSRNPEILQILLKKGADPQKMDIRGWTCLQYAIVGERSKNVTFLLDAGVCINQKDVQGRTPLMISVYRSNLDILSILLDREADVNTQDDMGFTALQIAILCRKRDAAIMLIERGSDMSVVTPLTKASIGELCKTCMPKILRCLEPETRTLQ
;
A
#
# COMPACT_ATOMS: atom_id res chain seq x y z
N MET A 1 0.68 -47.02 12.84
CA MET A 1 -0.15 -45.90 12.33
C MET A 1 0.64 -44.61 12.51
N THR A 2 1.38 -44.20 11.47
CA THR A 2 2.15 -42.96 11.48
C THR A 2 1.18 -41.77 11.46
N LYS A 3 1.42 -40.78 12.33
CA LYS A 3 0.52 -39.64 12.52
C LYS A 3 0.33 -38.91 11.18
N PRO A 4 -0.83 -38.26 10.91
CA PRO A 4 -1.06 -37.47 9.69
C PRO A 4 0.04 -36.42 9.42
N ARG A 5 0.76 -36.00 10.47
CA ARG A 5 1.98 -35.17 10.42
C ARG A 5 3.14 -35.82 9.64
N GLU A 6 3.50 -37.06 9.95
CA GLU A 6 4.66 -37.74 9.33
C GLU A 6 4.42 -38.03 7.83
N LYS A 7 3.17 -38.26 7.44
CA LYS A 7 2.82 -38.52 6.03
C LYS A 7 2.90 -37.24 5.18
N ARG A 8 2.58 -36.08 5.75
CA ARG A 8 2.69 -34.77 5.10
C ARG A 8 4.14 -34.27 5.03
N GLU A 9 4.93 -34.54 6.07
CA GLU A 9 6.38 -34.29 6.05
C GLU A 9 7.07 -35.11 4.97
N ARG A 10 6.73 -36.41 4.82
CA ARG A 10 7.29 -37.25 3.77
C ARG A 10 6.94 -36.76 2.36
N HIS A 11 5.72 -36.28 2.14
CA HIS A 11 5.30 -35.75 0.84
C HIS A 11 6.00 -34.43 0.48
N ALA A 12 6.28 -33.57 1.48
CA ALA A 12 7.08 -32.36 1.27
C ALA A 12 8.56 -32.67 0.97
N VAL A 13 9.09 -33.76 1.54
CA VAL A 13 10.45 -34.24 1.26
C VAL A 13 10.59 -34.76 -0.18
N THR A 14 9.60 -35.49 -0.70
CA THR A 14 9.68 -36.10 -2.05
C THR A 14 9.64 -35.06 -3.19
N VAL A 15 8.97 -33.92 -3.01
CA VAL A 15 8.92 -32.85 -4.02
C VAL A 15 10.24 -32.08 -4.11
N MET A 16 11.10 -32.19 -3.08
CA MET A 16 12.36 -31.46 -2.99
C MET A 16 13.54 -32.19 -3.66
N ASP A 17 13.47 -33.49 -3.87
CA ASP A 17 14.59 -34.31 -4.38
C ASP A 17 14.97 -34.04 -5.86
N ALA A 18 14.22 -33.19 -6.57
CA ALA A 18 14.50 -32.81 -7.97
C ALA A 18 15.33 -31.53 -8.14
N VAL A 19 15.76 -30.88 -7.05
CA VAL A 19 16.43 -29.57 -7.06
C VAL A 19 17.90 -29.72 -6.62
N PRO A 20 18.89 -29.07 -7.27
CA PRO A 20 20.30 -29.21 -6.91
C PRO A 20 20.61 -28.88 -5.44
N SER A 21 21.60 -29.58 -4.86
CA SER A 21 21.87 -29.68 -3.41
C SER A 21 22.11 -28.36 -2.65
N SER A 22 22.57 -27.30 -3.33
CA SER A 22 22.71 -25.97 -2.75
C SER A 22 21.36 -25.24 -2.62
N ARG A 23 20.49 -25.36 -3.63
CA ARG A 23 19.13 -24.81 -3.63
C ARG A 23 18.19 -25.58 -2.70
N LEU A 24 18.48 -26.84 -2.41
CA LEU A 24 17.78 -27.69 -1.43
C LEU A 24 17.88 -27.15 0.01
N LEU A 25 19.02 -26.56 0.39
CA LEU A 25 19.23 -25.95 1.70
C LEU A 25 18.45 -24.64 1.85
N GLU A 26 18.48 -23.78 0.83
CA GLU A 26 17.70 -22.55 0.78
C GLU A 26 16.20 -22.84 0.81
N SER A 27 15.72 -23.82 0.04
CA SER A 27 14.31 -24.22 0.01
C SER A 27 13.84 -24.88 1.30
N ARG A 28 14.69 -25.64 2.02
CA ARG A 28 14.36 -26.16 3.37
C ARG A 28 14.32 -25.07 4.44
N LEU A 29 15.25 -24.10 4.38
CA LEU A 29 15.26 -22.94 5.27
C LEU A 29 14.07 -22.01 5.02
N LEU A 30 13.78 -21.71 3.74
CA LEU A 30 12.58 -20.99 3.31
C LEU A 30 11.34 -21.71 3.80
N TYR A 31 11.22 -23.02 3.59
CA TYR A 31 10.07 -23.80 4.08
C TYR A 31 9.93 -23.73 5.60
N ARG A 32 11.03 -23.80 6.37
CA ARG A 32 11.01 -23.64 7.82
C ARG A 32 10.63 -22.23 8.25
N VAL A 33 11.18 -21.18 7.63
CA VAL A 33 10.77 -19.80 7.90
C VAL A 33 9.29 -19.62 7.57
N PHE A 34 8.85 -20.09 6.41
CA PHE A 34 7.45 -20.09 6.03
C PHE A 34 6.58 -20.85 7.01
N TYR A 35 6.98 -22.04 7.47
CA TYR A 35 6.21 -22.85 8.42
C TYR A 35 6.15 -22.18 9.80
N THR A 36 7.26 -21.63 10.29
CA THR A 36 7.32 -20.95 11.61
C THR A 36 6.52 -19.67 11.63
N VAL A 37 6.62 -18.89 10.55
CA VAL A 37 5.74 -17.78 10.27
C VAL A 37 4.31 -18.32 10.22
N TYR A 38 3.99 -19.30 9.36
CA TYR A 38 2.64 -19.85 9.15
C TYR A 38 1.96 -20.42 10.41
N TYR A 39 2.72 -20.94 11.37
CA TYR A 39 2.17 -21.55 12.60
C TYR A 39 2.43 -20.71 13.87
N GLY A 40 3.03 -19.52 13.75
CA GLY A 40 3.20 -18.58 14.88
C GLY A 40 4.16 -19.06 15.98
N GLN A 41 5.08 -19.96 15.65
CA GLN A 41 6.02 -20.52 16.63
C GLN A 41 7.34 -19.74 16.62
N CYS A 42 7.41 -18.66 17.39
CA CYS A 42 8.67 -17.90 17.60
C CYS A 42 9.79 -18.75 18.20
N THR A 43 9.46 -19.83 18.93
CA THR A 43 10.44 -20.74 19.55
C THR A 43 11.30 -21.49 18.52
N VAL A 44 10.78 -21.73 17.31
CA VAL A 44 11.54 -22.42 16.26
C VAL A 44 12.55 -21.47 15.60
N LEU A 45 12.32 -20.16 15.66
CA LEU A 45 13.28 -19.13 15.21
C LEU A 45 14.48 -19.00 16.17
N GLN A 46 14.35 -19.44 17.43
CA GLN A 46 15.42 -19.50 18.42
C GLN A 46 16.34 -20.71 18.23
N LEU A 47 15.98 -21.68 17.39
CA LEU A 47 16.88 -22.80 17.08
C LEU A 47 18.14 -22.25 16.39
N PRO A 48 19.33 -22.81 16.69
CA PRO A 48 20.56 -22.21 16.22
C PRO A 48 20.64 -22.33 14.69
N TRP A 49 20.61 -21.17 14.02
CA TRP A 49 20.81 -21.02 12.57
C TRP A 49 22.13 -21.67 12.10
N HIS A 50 23.08 -21.85 13.02
CA HIS A 50 24.35 -22.55 12.85
C HIS A 50 24.22 -24.06 12.61
N VAL A 51 23.11 -24.70 13.01
CA VAL A 51 22.89 -26.14 12.79
C VAL A 51 22.55 -26.43 11.33
N VAL A 52 22.03 -25.45 10.58
CA VAL A 52 21.54 -25.66 9.22
C VAL A 52 22.59 -25.38 8.15
N SER A 53 23.62 -24.57 8.43
CA SER A 53 24.71 -24.33 7.49
C SER A 53 25.95 -23.73 8.18
N LYS A 54 27.14 -24.26 7.85
CA LYS A 54 28.43 -23.67 8.25
C LYS A 54 28.69 -22.28 7.64
N ARG A 55 27.93 -21.89 6.61
CA ARG A 55 27.88 -20.54 6.02
C ARG A 55 26.61 -19.87 6.50
N LYS A 56 26.63 -18.62 6.99
CA LYS A 56 25.40 -17.84 7.26
C LYS A 56 24.52 -17.87 6.00
N PRO A 57 23.42 -18.64 5.96
CA PRO A 57 22.62 -18.70 4.75
C PRO A 57 21.79 -17.42 4.69
N THR A 58 22.06 -16.58 3.69
CA THR A 58 21.23 -15.42 3.38
C THR A 58 19.96 -15.93 2.71
N ILE A 59 18.82 -15.85 3.39
CA ILE A 59 17.55 -16.24 2.79
C ILE A 59 17.05 -15.10 1.91
N ASP A 60 16.77 -15.39 0.64
CA ASP A 60 16.07 -14.43 -0.22
C ASP A 60 14.61 -14.31 0.24
N LEU A 61 14.31 -13.22 0.93
CA LEU A 61 12.96 -12.91 1.43
C LEU A 61 11.99 -12.48 0.32
N HIS A 62 12.44 -12.35 -0.93
CA HIS A 62 11.62 -12.00 -2.10
C HIS A 62 11.25 -13.20 -2.96
N TYR A 63 11.80 -14.39 -2.67
CA TYR A 63 11.50 -15.57 -3.47
C TYR A 63 10.00 -15.92 -3.37
N PRO A 64 9.24 -15.84 -4.48
CA PRO A 64 7.80 -16.11 -4.45
C PRO A 64 7.57 -17.62 -4.40
N THR A 65 6.73 -18.04 -3.47
CA THR A 65 6.10 -19.37 -3.50
C THR A 65 5.20 -19.50 -4.74
N PRO A 66 4.76 -20.72 -5.11
CA PRO A 66 3.81 -20.91 -6.22
C PRO A 66 2.53 -20.07 -6.12
N ASN A 67 2.18 -19.58 -4.93
CA ASN A 67 1.05 -18.68 -4.68
C ASN A 67 1.42 -17.18 -4.73
N LEU A 68 2.58 -16.85 -5.30
CA LEU A 68 3.16 -15.49 -5.37
C LEU A 68 3.36 -14.81 -4.01
N ARG A 69 3.40 -15.59 -2.92
CA ARG A 69 3.72 -15.09 -1.57
C ARG A 69 5.18 -15.26 -1.26
N THR A 70 5.77 -14.25 -0.65
CA THR A 70 7.16 -14.22 -0.19
C THR A 70 7.21 -14.35 1.34
N PRO A 71 8.36 -14.76 1.93
CA PRO A 71 8.51 -14.80 3.38
C PRO A 71 8.14 -13.47 4.05
N ILE A 72 8.60 -12.35 3.48
CA ILE A 72 8.34 -11.01 4.03
C ILE A 72 6.85 -10.63 3.95
N THR A 73 6.18 -10.91 2.83
CA THR A 73 4.73 -10.64 2.70
C THR A 73 3.90 -11.50 3.65
N SER A 74 4.32 -12.75 3.89
CA SER A 74 3.64 -13.65 4.83
C SER A 74 3.77 -13.23 6.29
N VAL A 75 4.87 -12.55 6.66
CA VAL A 75 5.02 -11.94 7.99
C VAL A 75 4.18 -10.68 8.10
N ILE A 76 4.17 -9.84 7.06
CA ILE A 76 3.34 -8.63 7.01
C ILE A 76 1.85 -8.98 7.13
N ASP A 77 1.38 -10.03 6.44
CA ASP A 77 0.00 -10.54 6.51
C ASP A 77 -0.44 -10.89 7.94
N ARG A 78 0.51 -11.31 8.79
CA ARG A 78 0.20 -11.62 10.19
C ARG A 78 -0.03 -10.41 11.05
N GLY A 79 0.58 -9.29 10.72
CA GLY A 79 0.51 -8.10 11.55
C GLY A 79 1.43 -8.12 12.78
N ASP A 80 2.40 -9.05 12.89
CA ASP A 80 3.29 -9.18 14.05
C ASP A 80 4.64 -8.45 13.86
N PRO A 81 4.88 -7.34 14.58
CA PRO A 81 6.11 -6.54 14.46
C PRO A 81 7.36 -7.27 14.99
N GLN A 82 7.21 -8.18 15.97
CA GLN A 82 8.34 -8.88 16.58
C GLN A 82 8.93 -9.90 15.62
N ILE A 83 8.05 -10.65 14.95
CA ILE A 83 8.47 -11.62 13.92
C ILE A 83 9.13 -10.90 12.75
N LEU A 84 8.60 -9.74 12.34
CA LEU A 84 9.20 -8.92 11.28
C LEU A 84 10.59 -8.42 11.66
N SER A 85 10.74 -7.87 12.86
CA SER A 85 12.03 -7.38 13.35
C SER A 85 13.06 -8.50 13.41
N PHE A 86 12.68 -9.66 13.95
CA PHE A 86 13.53 -10.84 14.01
C PHE A 86 13.97 -11.29 12.60
N LEU A 87 13.04 -11.37 11.65
CA LEU A 87 13.32 -11.81 10.29
C LEU A 87 14.31 -10.86 9.58
N LEU A 88 14.14 -9.55 9.76
CA LEU A 88 14.99 -8.51 9.18
C LEU A 88 16.35 -8.35 9.89
N GLU A 89 16.47 -8.73 11.16
CA GLU A 89 17.75 -8.79 11.85
C GLU A 89 18.62 -9.97 11.41
N LYS A 90 17.99 -11.10 11.09
CA LYS A 90 18.71 -12.32 10.69
C LYS A 90 19.08 -12.34 9.21
N ASN A 91 18.40 -11.56 8.37
CA ASN A 91 18.65 -11.52 6.93
C ASN A 91 18.97 -10.11 6.45
N SER A 92 20.13 -9.94 5.83
CA SER A 92 20.45 -8.72 5.08
C SER A 92 19.75 -8.79 3.71
N THR A 93 18.53 -8.28 3.62
CA THR A 93 17.78 -8.21 2.35
C THR A 93 17.56 -6.80 1.89
N ASN A 94 17.66 -6.58 0.58
CA ASN A 94 17.23 -5.34 -0.06
C ASN A 94 15.70 -5.22 0.07
N LEU A 95 15.17 -4.33 0.91
CA LEU A 95 13.72 -4.17 1.12
C LEU A 95 12.99 -3.54 -0.07
N ASP A 96 13.75 -2.88 -0.94
CA ASP A 96 13.24 -2.28 -2.19
C ASP A 96 13.19 -3.30 -3.33
N GLY A 97 13.62 -4.54 -3.06
CA GLY A 97 13.32 -5.69 -3.91
C GLY A 97 11.82 -5.85 -4.11
N THR A 98 11.43 -6.23 -5.33
CA THR A 98 10.02 -6.41 -5.66
C THR A 98 9.49 -7.68 -4.99
N VAL A 99 8.56 -7.54 -4.04
CA VAL A 99 7.94 -8.66 -3.32
C VAL A 99 6.77 -9.28 -4.09
N THR A 100 6.16 -8.54 -5.01
CA THR A 100 5.09 -9.07 -5.87
C THR A 100 5.40 -8.82 -7.33
N GLN A 101 5.54 -9.90 -8.10
CA GLN A 101 5.46 -9.89 -9.55
C GLN A 101 4.00 -10.14 -9.97
N PRO A 102 3.47 -9.47 -11.01
CA PRO A 102 4.18 -8.69 -12.04
C PRO A 102 4.26 -7.16 -11.79
N TRP A 103 3.68 -6.63 -10.71
CA TRP A 103 3.51 -5.18 -10.55
C TRP A 103 4.71 -4.44 -9.95
N GLY A 104 5.74 -5.15 -9.50
CA GLY A 104 6.95 -4.54 -8.96
C GLY A 104 6.78 -3.86 -7.59
N ARG A 105 5.83 -4.34 -6.76
CA ARG A 105 5.59 -3.73 -5.43
C ARG A 105 6.74 -4.05 -4.48
N THR A 106 7.13 -3.08 -3.66
CA THR A 106 8.07 -3.29 -2.54
C THR A 106 7.36 -3.84 -1.30
N ALA A 107 8.14 -4.33 -0.33
CA ALA A 107 7.58 -4.78 0.95
C ALA A 107 6.78 -3.67 1.66
N LEU A 108 7.26 -2.43 1.58
CA LEU A 108 6.61 -1.27 2.18
C LEU A 108 5.27 -0.94 1.49
N MET A 109 5.18 -1.01 0.17
CA MET A 109 3.91 -0.84 -0.56
C MET A 109 2.88 -1.90 -0.16
N TYR A 110 3.31 -3.17 -0.08
CA TYR A 110 2.43 -4.25 0.34
C TYR A 110 1.94 -4.07 1.78
N ALA A 111 2.84 -3.73 2.70
CA ALA A 111 2.50 -3.44 4.10
C ALA A 111 1.54 -2.26 4.22
N SER A 112 1.72 -1.20 3.42
CA SER A 112 0.86 -0.03 3.44
C SER A 112 -0.59 -0.37 3.08
N PHE A 113 -0.77 -1.31 2.15
CA PHE A 113 -2.10 -1.81 1.73
C PHE A 113 -2.72 -2.76 2.78
N VAL A 114 -1.98 -3.78 3.23
CA VAL A 114 -2.56 -4.86 4.04
C VAL A 114 -2.54 -4.55 5.53
N SER A 115 -1.44 -4.00 6.05
CA SER A 115 -1.20 -3.86 7.49
C SER A 115 -2.21 -2.94 8.16
N ARG A 116 -2.73 -3.38 9.30
CA ARG A 116 -3.52 -2.54 10.22
C ARG A 116 -2.67 -1.87 11.29
N ASN A 117 -1.42 -2.31 11.45
CA ASN A 117 -0.49 -1.80 12.45
C ASN A 117 0.60 -0.96 11.76
N PRO A 118 0.69 0.36 12.02
CA PRO A 118 1.72 1.22 11.45
C PRO A 118 3.13 0.89 11.96
N GLU A 119 3.28 0.14 13.06
CA GLU A 119 4.59 -0.33 13.54
C GLU A 119 5.32 -1.19 12.50
N ILE A 120 4.58 -1.94 11.67
CA ILE A 120 5.18 -2.70 10.56
C ILE A 120 5.86 -1.76 9.57
N LEU A 121 5.19 -0.65 9.21
CA LEU A 121 5.75 0.35 8.32
C LEU A 121 6.95 1.02 8.97
N GLN A 122 6.87 1.31 10.28
CA GLN A 122 7.99 1.89 11.03
C GLN A 122 9.22 0.98 11.02
N ILE A 123 9.05 -0.33 11.21
CA ILE A 123 10.16 -1.29 11.16
C ILE A 123 10.78 -1.32 9.76
N LEU A 124 9.97 -1.36 8.71
CA LEU A 124 10.46 -1.38 7.32
C LEU A 124 11.25 -0.12 6.98
N LEU A 125 10.75 1.07 7.36
CA LEU A 125 11.46 2.34 7.16
C LEU A 125 12.76 2.40 7.96
N LYS A 126 12.75 1.99 9.24
CA LYS A 126 13.98 1.94 10.08
C LYS A 126 15.04 1.00 9.51
N LYS A 127 14.64 -0.03 8.77
CA LYS A 127 15.54 -0.99 8.11
C LYS A 127 15.96 -0.55 6.69
N GLY A 128 15.59 0.66 6.28
CA GLY A 128 16.07 1.28 5.04
C GLY A 128 15.19 1.06 3.82
N ALA A 129 13.91 0.70 3.98
CA ALA A 129 12.98 0.71 2.85
C ALA A 129 12.74 2.15 2.36
N ASP A 130 12.83 2.37 1.04
CA ASP A 130 12.59 3.67 0.42
C ASP A 130 11.08 3.92 0.25
N PRO A 131 10.50 4.92 0.94
CA PRO A 131 9.08 5.24 0.81
C PRO A 131 8.72 5.94 -0.51
N GLN A 132 9.69 6.51 -1.22
CA GLN A 132 9.49 7.19 -2.51
C GLN A 132 9.56 6.23 -3.69
N LYS A 133 9.92 4.96 -3.45
CA LYS A 133 9.92 3.95 -4.51
C LYS A 133 8.54 3.85 -5.14
N MET A 134 8.51 3.69 -6.46
CA MET A 134 7.30 3.56 -7.25
C MET A 134 7.20 2.18 -7.90
N ASP A 135 5.98 1.68 -8.02
CA ASP A 135 5.67 0.49 -8.81
C ASP A 135 5.57 0.82 -10.32
N ILE A 136 5.24 -0.17 -11.15
CA ILE A 136 5.13 0.04 -12.61
C ILE A 136 4.01 1.02 -13.03
N ARG A 137 3.10 1.36 -12.10
CA ARG A 137 2.00 2.32 -12.32
C ARG A 137 2.33 3.70 -11.73
N GLY A 138 3.55 3.90 -11.23
CA GLY A 138 3.94 5.14 -10.57
C GLY A 138 3.33 5.29 -9.16
N TRP A 139 2.84 4.20 -8.55
CA TRP A 139 2.27 4.26 -7.21
C TRP A 139 3.34 4.09 -6.16
N THR A 140 3.32 4.94 -5.13
CA THR A 140 4.13 4.82 -3.92
C THR A 140 3.37 4.12 -2.81
N CYS A 141 4.02 3.92 -1.66
CA CYS A 141 3.39 3.39 -0.45
C CYS A 141 2.15 4.18 0.00
N LEU A 142 2.09 5.50 -0.24
CA LEU A 142 0.95 6.34 0.12
C LEU A 142 -0.31 5.97 -0.67
N GLN A 143 -0.24 5.82 -1.99
CA GLN A 143 -1.39 5.39 -2.79
C GLN A 143 -1.89 4.00 -2.37
N TYR A 144 -0.98 3.09 -2.00
CA TYR A 144 -1.36 1.78 -1.48
C TYR A 144 -2.08 1.85 -0.13
N ALA A 145 -1.66 2.73 0.78
CA ALA A 145 -2.37 2.97 2.05
C ALA A 145 -3.79 3.53 1.82
N ILE A 146 -3.95 4.41 0.83
CA ILE A 146 -5.26 4.99 0.46
C ILE A 146 -6.19 3.92 -0.11
N VAL A 147 -5.71 3.11 -1.07
CA VAL A 147 -6.51 2.02 -1.67
C VAL A 147 -6.82 0.92 -0.64
N GLY A 148 -5.93 0.69 0.32
CA GLY A 148 -6.15 -0.22 1.45
C GLY A 148 -7.06 0.35 2.55
N GLU A 149 -7.50 1.61 2.40
CA GLU A 149 -8.35 2.33 3.36
C GLU A 149 -7.73 2.34 4.77
N ARG A 150 -6.41 2.52 4.82
CA ARG A 150 -5.61 2.49 6.05
C ARG A 150 -5.30 3.90 6.54
N SER A 151 -6.28 4.61 7.09
CA SER A 151 -6.11 6.00 7.55
C SER A 151 -4.91 6.19 8.50
N LYS A 152 -4.68 5.24 9.43
CA LYS A 152 -3.50 5.27 10.33
C LYS A 152 -2.15 5.12 9.60
N ASN A 153 -2.13 4.35 8.51
CA ASN A 153 -0.92 4.21 7.71
C ASN A 153 -0.72 5.48 6.86
N VAL A 154 -1.80 6.08 6.35
CA VAL A 154 -1.74 7.36 5.62
C VAL A 154 -1.15 8.45 6.51
N THR A 155 -1.68 8.64 7.73
CA THR A 155 -1.12 9.64 8.67
C THR A 155 0.34 9.38 8.96
N PHE A 156 0.71 8.13 9.26
CA PHE A 156 2.08 7.75 9.56
C PHE A 156 3.04 8.00 8.39
N LEU A 157 2.64 7.67 7.16
CA LEU A 157 3.47 7.88 5.97
C LEU A 157 3.64 9.37 5.66
N LEU A 158 2.60 10.18 5.85
CA LEU A 158 2.71 11.64 5.69
C LEU A 158 3.63 12.24 6.76
N ASP A 159 3.57 11.75 8.00
CA ASP A 159 4.50 12.15 9.08
C ASP A 159 5.96 11.73 8.76
N ALA A 160 6.14 10.66 7.99
CA ALA A 160 7.45 10.19 7.52
C ALA A 160 8.00 10.99 6.32
N GLY A 161 7.31 12.03 5.86
CA GLY A 161 7.78 12.92 4.79
C GLY A 161 7.59 12.38 3.37
N VAL A 162 6.62 11.48 3.16
CA VAL A 162 6.27 11.00 1.82
C VAL A 162 5.65 12.12 0.97
N CYS A 163 5.93 12.13 -0.33
CA CYS A 163 5.38 13.14 -1.24
C CYS A 163 3.85 13.00 -1.34
N ILE A 164 3.12 13.97 -0.79
CA ILE A 164 1.64 13.97 -0.75
C ILE A 164 0.99 14.16 -2.12
N ASN A 165 1.69 14.79 -3.07
CA ASN A 165 1.19 15.13 -4.40
C ASN A 165 1.80 14.23 -5.50
N GLN A 166 2.39 13.09 -5.15
CA GLN A 166 3.03 12.21 -6.12
C GLN A 166 2.01 11.70 -7.15
N LYS A 167 2.22 12.05 -8.41
CA LYS A 167 1.37 11.60 -9.52
C LYS A 167 1.70 10.17 -9.92
N ASP A 168 0.66 9.43 -10.29
CA ASP A 168 0.81 8.14 -10.97
C ASP A 168 0.98 8.32 -12.49
N VAL A 169 1.07 7.22 -13.24
CA VAL A 169 1.25 7.23 -14.71
C VAL A 169 0.07 7.83 -15.50
N GLN A 170 -1.03 8.16 -14.83
CA GLN A 170 -2.19 8.86 -15.43
C GLN A 170 -2.31 10.30 -14.90
N GLY A 171 -1.27 10.79 -14.22
CA GLY A 171 -1.25 12.12 -13.62
C GLY A 171 -2.06 12.25 -12.34
N ARG A 172 -2.64 11.15 -11.81
CA ARG A 172 -3.56 11.21 -10.67
C ARG A 172 -2.80 11.37 -9.37
N THR A 173 -3.26 12.29 -8.53
CA THR A 173 -2.71 12.51 -7.19
C THR A 173 -3.33 11.55 -6.16
N PRO A 174 -2.69 11.37 -4.99
CA PRO A 174 -3.28 10.63 -3.87
C PRO A 174 -4.66 11.19 -3.46
N LEU A 175 -4.84 12.51 -3.55
CA LEU A 175 -6.13 13.18 -3.31
C LEU A 175 -7.21 12.67 -4.27
N MET A 176 -6.95 12.64 -5.58
CA MET A 176 -7.90 12.12 -6.57
C MET A 176 -8.24 10.65 -6.34
N ILE A 177 -7.25 9.83 -5.97
CA ILE A 177 -7.47 8.41 -5.65
C ILE A 177 -8.42 8.27 -4.46
N SER A 178 -8.28 9.10 -3.42
CA SER A 178 -9.17 9.07 -2.26
C SER A 178 -10.64 9.42 -2.62
N VAL A 179 -10.85 10.34 -3.57
CA VAL A 179 -12.17 10.68 -4.11
C VAL A 179 -12.79 9.48 -4.83
N TYR A 180 -12.05 8.79 -5.70
CA TYR A 180 -12.54 7.58 -6.37
C TYR A 180 -12.94 6.49 -5.37
N ARG A 181 -12.17 6.33 -4.29
CA ARG A 181 -12.47 5.37 -3.21
C ARG A 181 -13.63 5.80 -2.30
N SER A 182 -14.08 7.06 -2.39
CA SER A 182 -15.13 7.62 -1.52
C SER A 182 -14.78 7.56 -0.03
N ASN A 183 -13.49 7.61 0.31
CA ASN A 183 -13.04 7.56 1.70
C ASN A 183 -12.83 9.00 2.20
N LEU A 184 -13.84 9.53 2.90
CA LEU A 184 -13.83 10.91 3.40
C LEU A 184 -12.80 11.13 4.51
N ASP A 185 -12.53 10.13 5.35
CA ASP A 185 -11.54 10.25 6.43
C ASP A 185 -10.14 10.48 5.86
N ILE A 186 -9.77 9.68 4.85
CA ILE A 186 -8.48 9.81 4.17
C ILE A 186 -8.43 11.10 3.35
N LEU A 187 -9.54 11.47 2.70
CA LEU A 187 -9.65 12.75 1.99
C LEU A 187 -9.39 13.93 2.95
N SER A 188 -10.02 13.94 4.12
CA SER A 188 -9.79 14.96 5.15
C SER A 188 -8.33 14.99 5.59
N ILE A 189 -7.73 13.84 5.88
CA ILE A 189 -6.31 13.76 6.28
C ILE A 189 -5.41 14.38 5.21
N LEU A 190 -5.63 14.08 3.93
CA LEU A 190 -4.81 14.64 2.85
C LEU A 190 -5.00 16.16 2.73
N LEU A 191 -6.22 16.65 2.88
CA LEU A 191 -6.54 18.08 2.85
C LEU A 191 -5.97 18.81 4.08
N ASP A 192 -5.95 18.18 5.25
CA ASP A 192 -5.34 18.71 6.49
C ASP A 192 -3.81 18.80 6.39
N ARG A 193 -3.21 18.03 5.48
CA ARG A 193 -1.77 18.04 5.18
C ARG A 193 -1.43 18.82 3.92
N GLU A 194 -2.31 19.74 3.52
CA GLU A 194 -2.11 20.68 2.41
C GLU A 194 -1.85 19.99 1.06
N ALA A 195 -2.53 18.86 0.81
CA ALA A 195 -2.54 18.26 -0.53
C ALA A 195 -3.07 19.27 -1.56
N ASP A 196 -2.46 19.30 -2.75
CA ASP A 196 -2.87 20.24 -3.80
C ASP A 196 -4.21 19.80 -4.41
N VAL A 197 -5.24 20.62 -4.17
CA VAL A 197 -6.62 20.41 -4.64
C VAL A 197 -6.81 20.76 -6.12
N ASN A 198 -5.92 21.58 -6.67
CA ASN A 198 -6.04 22.15 -8.02
C ASN A 198 -5.18 21.43 -9.05
N THR A 199 -4.33 20.49 -8.61
CA THR A 199 -3.60 19.64 -9.53
C THR A 199 -4.56 18.94 -10.50
N GLN A 200 -4.20 18.93 -11.78
CA GLN A 200 -4.91 18.21 -12.83
C GLN A 200 -4.23 16.88 -13.15
N ASP A 201 -5.04 15.87 -13.47
CA ASP A 201 -4.58 14.63 -14.06
C ASP A 201 -4.19 14.81 -15.55
N ASP A 202 -3.70 13.77 -16.20
CA ASP A 202 -3.27 13.86 -17.61
C ASP A 202 -4.45 14.11 -18.57
N MET A 203 -5.67 13.86 -18.09
CA MET A 203 -6.91 14.17 -18.79
C MET A 203 -7.40 15.57 -18.49
N GLY A 204 -6.68 16.38 -17.71
CA GLY A 204 -6.99 17.76 -17.33
C GLY A 204 -8.10 17.91 -16.29
N PHE A 205 -8.47 16.84 -15.58
CA PHE A 205 -9.48 16.90 -14.52
C PHE A 205 -8.88 17.18 -13.15
N THR A 206 -9.54 18.03 -12.36
CA THR A 206 -9.21 18.26 -10.94
C THR A 206 -9.95 17.28 -10.02
N ALA A 207 -9.51 17.17 -8.76
CA ALA A 207 -10.17 16.33 -7.76
C ALA A 207 -11.67 16.69 -7.57
N LEU A 208 -12.00 17.99 -7.63
CA LEU A 208 -13.40 18.46 -7.53
C LEU A 208 -14.24 18.02 -8.73
N GLN A 209 -13.71 18.17 -9.95
CA GLN A 209 -14.42 17.73 -11.17
C GLN A 209 -14.66 16.21 -11.14
N ILE A 210 -13.67 15.42 -10.70
CA ILE A 210 -13.81 13.97 -10.50
C ILE A 210 -14.91 13.68 -9.47
N ALA A 211 -14.92 14.37 -8.33
CA ALA A 211 -15.97 14.21 -7.32
C ALA A 211 -17.36 14.52 -7.90
N ILE A 212 -17.47 15.53 -8.76
CA ILE A 212 -18.72 15.92 -9.41
C ILE A 212 -19.21 14.86 -10.39
N LEU A 213 -18.34 14.43 -11.31
CA LEU A 213 -18.64 13.43 -12.34
C LEU A 213 -18.97 12.06 -11.74
N CYS A 214 -18.26 11.67 -10.67
CA CYS A 214 -18.50 10.42 -9.95
C CYS A 214 -19.66 10.51 -8.93
N ARG A 215 -20.37 11.64 -8.86
CA ARG A 215 -21.51 11.89 -7.97
C ARG A 215 -21.18 11.69 -6.48
N LYS A 216 -19.97 12.08 -6.07
CA LYS A 216 -19.47 11.97 -4.69
C LYS A 216 -19.75 13.27 -3.94
N ARG A 217 -21.00 13.42 -3.47
CA ARG A 217 -21.49 14.65 -2.86
C ARG A 217 -20.61 15.16 -1.72
N ASP A 218 -20.35 14.32 -0.74
CA ASP A 218 -19.65 14.75 0.49
C ASP A 218 -18.18 15.09 0.22
N ALA A 219 -17.53 14.35 -0.69
CA ALA A 219 -16.18 14.66 -1.15
C ALA A 219 -16.13 15.99 -1.90
N ALA A 220 -17.13 16.26 -2.75
CA ALA A 220 -17.21 17.54 -3.46
C ALA A 220 -17.42 18.72 -2.50
N ILE A 221 -18.30 18.58 -1.49
CA ILE A 221 -18.50 19.60 -0.46
C ILE A 221 -17.19 19.88 0.29
N MET A 222 -16.51 18.83 0.77
CA MET A 222 -15.24 18.96 1.48
C MET A 222 -14.16 19.65 0.62
N LEU A 223 -14.10 19.33 -0.68
CA LEU A 223 -13.17 19.97 -1.61
C LEU A 223 -13.49 21.46 -1.85
N ILE A 224 -14.77 21.82 -1.92
CA ILE A 224 -15.21 23.23 -2.05
C ILE A 224 -14.85 24.01 -0.78
N GLU A 225 -15.11 23.46 0.40
CA GLU A 225 -14.77 24.08 1.68
C GLU A 225 -13.26 24.34 1.84
N ARG A 226 -12.43 23.49 1.22
CA ARG A 226 -10.96 23.62 1.21
C ARG A 226 -10.40 24.47 0.07
N GLY A 227 -11.24 25.24 -0.61
CA GLY A 227 -10.81 26.25 -1.57
C GLY A 227 -10.42 25.71 -2.95
N SER A 228 -11.05 24.61 -3.40
CA SER A 228 -10.87 24.13 -4.77
C SER A 228 -11.27 25.20 -5.78
N ASP A 229 -10.45 25.39 -6.81
CA ASP A 229 -10.71 26.37 -7.86
C ASP A 229 -11.94 25.95 -8.69
N MET A 230 -12.98 26.79 -8.63
CA MET A 230 -14.24 26.59 -9.33
C MET A 230 -14.23 27.13 -10.78
N SER A 231 -13.16 27.82 -11.18
CA SER A 231 -13.02 28.42 -12.51
C SER A 231 -12.55 27.41 -13.56
N VAL A 232 -11.96 26.29 -13.13
CA VAL A 232 -11.42 25.27 -14.04
C VAL A 232 -12.54 24.61 -14.83
N VAL A 233 -12.48 24.76 -16.15
CA VAL A 233 -13.40 24.10 -17.09
C VAL A 233 -12.90 22.70 -17.45
N THR A 234 -13.82 21.83 -17.86
CA THR A 234 -13.42 20.52 -18.38
C THR A 234 -12.65 20.67 -19.70
N PRO A 235 -11.62 19.85 -19.94
CA PRO A 235 -10.80 19.97 -21.14
C PRO A 235 -11.54 19.60 -22.43
N LEU A 236 -12.47 18.64 -22.37
CA LEU A 236 -13.21 18.17 -23.55
C LEU A 236 -14.46 19.01 -23.85
N THR A 237 -15.31 19.24 -22.85
CA THR A 237 -16.60 19.91 -23.06
C THR A 237 -16.56 21.41 -22.76
N LYS A 238 -15.46 21.91 -22.17
CA LYS A 238 -15.35 23.27 -21.62
C LYS A 238 -16.49 23.61 -20.66
N ALA A 239 -17.12 22.58 -20.09
CA ALA A 239 -18.22 22.73 -19.16
C ALA A 239 -17.68 23.34 -17.86
N SER A 240 -18.36 24.37 -17.38
CA SER A 240 -18.08 24.94 -16.07
C SER A 240 -18.48 23.96 -14.96
N ILE A 241 -17.91 24.12 -13.76
CA ILE A 241 -18.34 23.36 -12.58
C ILE A 241 -19.84 23.55 -12.31
N GLY A 242 -20.40 24.74 -12.55
CA GLY A 242 -21.83 24.99 -12.43
C GLY A 242 -22.68 24.14 -13.39
N GLU A 243 -22.23 23.95 -14.63
CA GLU A 243 -22.91 23.11 -15.63
C GLU A 243 -22.81 21.62 -15.30
N LEU A 244 -21.63 21.17 -14.85
CA LEU A 244 -21.43 19.82 -14.33
C LEU A 244 -22.32 19.55 -13.11
N CYS A 245 -22.45 20.52 -12.20
CA CYS A 245 -23.34 20.39 -11.05
C CYS A 245 -24.81 20.32 -11.47
N LYS A 246 -25.27 21.13 -12.44
CA LYS A 246 -26.66 21.03 -12.96
C LYS A 246 -26.97 19.64 -13.52
N THR A 247 -26.03 19.03 -14.25
CA THR A 247 -26.23 17.75 -14.92
C THR A 247 -26.00 16.54 -14.01
N CYS A 248 -24.96 16.57 -13.17
CA CYS A 248 -24.56 15.43 -12.34
C CYS A 248 -25.06 15.51 -10.89
N MET A 249 -25.10 16.70 -10.27
CA MET A 249 -25.43 16.88 -8.84
C MET A 249 -26.10 18.25 -8.53
N PRO A 250 -27.37 18.45 -8.90
CA PRO A 250 -28.03 19.75 -8.80
C PRO A 250 -28.17 20.24 -7.34
N LYS A 251 -28.19 19.31 -6.38
CA LYS A 251 -28.28 19.62 -4.94
C LYS A 251 -27.01 20.26 -4.35
N ILE A 252 -25.89 20.30 -5.08
CA ILE A 252 -24.64 20.96 -4.62
C ILE A 252 -24.59 22.42 -5.08
N LEU A 253 -25.41 22.82 -6.06
CA LEU A 253 -25.46 24.21 -6.53
C LEU A 253 -25.75 25.19 -5.40
N ARG A 254 -26.62 24.83 -4.46
CA ARG A 254 -26.90 25.64 -3.24
C ARG A 254 -25.69 25.80 -2.32
N CYS A 255 -24.73 24.88 -2.37
CA CYS A 255 -23.48 24.96 -1.61
C CYS A 255 -22.39 25.74 -2.37
N LEU A 256 -22.55 25.93 -3.68
CA LEU A 256 -21.64 26.69 -4.56
C LEU A 256 -22.07 28.15 -4.68
N GLU A 257 -23.35 28.44 -4.54
CA GLU A 257 -23.86 29.81 -4.45
C GLU A 257 -23.38 30.38 -3.11
N PRO A 258 -22.44 31.35 -3.11
CA PRO A 258 -22.08 32.04 -1.88
C PRO A 258 -23.38 32.64 -1.33
N GLU A 259 -23.59 32.54 -0.02
CA GLU A 259 -24.64 33.27 0.68
C GLU A 259 -24.69 34.69 0.09
N THR A 260 -25.75 34.95 -0.67
CA THR A 260 -25.95 36.24 -1.28
C THR A 260 -26.20 37.19 -0.13
N ARG A 261 -25.16 37.94 0.24
CA ARG A 261 -25.19 39.21 0.98
C ARG A 261 -26.53 39.43 1.71
N THR A 262 -26.71 38.82 2.88
CA THR A 262 -27.66 39.32 3.87
C THR A 262 -27.04 40.57 4.52
N LEU A 263 -27.02 41.64 3.75
CA LEU A 263 -26.94 43.02 4.24
C LEU A 263 -28.05 43.80 3.53
N GLN A 264 -29.26 43.69 4.08
CA GLN A 264 -30.27 44.74 4.03
C GLN A 264 -30.56 45.16 5.47
#